data_AF-R4N2Y0-F1
#
_entry.id   AF-R4N2Y0-F1
#
_cell.length_a   1.000
_cell.length_b   1.000
_cell.length_c   1.000
_cell.angle_alpha   90.00
_cell.angle_beta   90.00
_cell.angle_gamma   90.00
#
_symmetry.space_group_name_H-M   'P 1'
#
loop_
_entity.id
_entity.type
_entity.pdbx_description
1 polymer ?
#
loop_
_entity_poly.entity_id
_entity_poly.type
_entity_poly.pdbx_seq_one_letter_code
_entity_poly.pdbx_strand_id
1 'polypeptide(L)'
;GDKVGSSEAALLAKLGIRPFSYGLIILTVYDNGSVFSPEVLDLTEDDLIEKFAIGVSMVTSLSLSISYPTLAAAPHMFVNAYKNVLAIAVETDYSFPQAD
;
A
#
# COMPACT_ATOMS: atom_id res chain seq x y z
N GLY A 1 5.56 26.44 11.73
CA GLY A 1 6.17 27.27 10.69
C GLY A 1 6.27 28.68 11.20
N ASP A 2 7.38 29.36 10.93
CA ASP A 2 7.63 30.72 11.40
C ASP A 2 6.89 31.76 10.56
N LYS A 3 6.48 32.85 11.20
CA LYS A 3 5.73 33.93 10.55
C LYS A 3 6.68 34.79 9.73
N VAL A 4 6.43 34.92 8.43
CA VAL A 4 7.26 35.72 7.53
C VAL A 4 7.16 37.21 7.90
N GLY A 5 8.32 37.85 8.08
CA GLY A 5 8.42 39.27 8.38
C GLY A 5 8.18 40.17 7.16
N SER A 6 7.78 41.42 7.40
CA SER A 6 7.53 42.41 6.33
C SER A 6 8.77 42.69 5.48
N SER A 7 9.96 42.76 6.10
CA SER A 7 11.24 42.96 5.41
C SER A 7 11.62 41.78 4.52
N GLU A 8 11.41 40.55 4.99
CA GLU A 8 11.71 39.31 4.27
C GLU A 8 10.80 39.13 3.05
N ALA A 9 9.49 39.37 3.23
CA ALA A 9 8.52 39.33 2.14
C ALA A 9 8.83 40.37 1.05
N ALA A 10 9.21 41.59 1.45
CA ALA A 10 9.58 42.65 0.51
C ALA A 10 10.86 42.32 -0.27
N LEU A 11 11.86 41.72 0.38
CA LEU A 11 13.10 41.26 -0.27
C LEU A 11 12.84 40.14 -1.28
N LEU A 12 12.04 39.13 -0.91
CA LEU A 12 11.66 38.03 -1.81
C LEU A 12 10.92 38.55 -3.06
N ALA A 13 10.02 39.52 -2.88
CA ALA A 13 9.31 40.15 -3.99
C ALA A 13 10.26 40.92 -4.93
N LYS A 14 11.26 41.63 -4.38
CA LYS A 14 12.27 42.34 -5.20
C LYS A 14 13.23 41.41 -5.93
N LEU A 15 13.52 40.23 -5.38
CA LEU A 15 14.30 39.18 -6.03
C LEU A 15 13.50 38.39 -7.06
N GLY A 16 12.20 38.67 -7.21
CA GLY A 16 11.31 37.95 -8.13
C GLY A 16 10.94 36.53 -7.67
N ILE A 17 11.30 36.16 -6.44
CA ILE A 17 11.05 34.83 -5.88
C ILE A 17 9.66 34.86 -5.23
N ARG A 18 8.76 34.00 -5.69
CA ARG A 18 7.41 33.83 -5.14
C ARG A 18 7.26 32.41 -4.59
N PRO A 19 7.64 32.18 -3.33
CA PRO A 19 7.72 30.83 -2.76
C PRO A 19 6.34 30.24 -2.39
N PHE A 20 5.28 31.05 -2.43
CA PHE A 20 3.92 30.60 -2.12
C PHE A 20 2.98 30.87 -3.28
N SER A 21 2.24 29.83 -3.68
CA SER A 21 1.10 29.94 -4.57
C SER A 21 -0.17 30.10 -3.76
N TYR A 22 -0.96 31.13 -4.05
CA TYR A 22 -2.27 31.32 -3.45
C TYR A 22 -3.34 30.74 -4.37
N GLY A 23 -4.29 30.01 -3.77
CA GLY A 23 -5.42 29.41 -4.46
C GLY A 23 -6.60 29.23 -3.50
N LEU A 24 -7.74 28.79 -4.03
CA LEU A 24 -8.88 28.41 -3.21
C LEU A 24 -8.61 27.06 -2.57
N ILE A 25 -8.55 27.01 -1.24
CA ILE A 25 -8.45 25.76 -0.49
C ILE A 25 -9.88 25.27 -0.26
N ILE A 26 -10.18 24.07 -0.78
CA ILE A 26 -11.47 23.43 -0.58
C ILE A 26 -11.50 22.94 0.87
N LEU A 27 -12.55 23.28 1.62
CA LEU A 27 -12.72 22.82 3.01
C LEU A 27 -13.52 21.53 3.08
N THR A 28 -14.57 21.42 2.28
CA THR A 28 -15.46 20.27 2.28
C THR A 28 -16.18 20.20 0.93
N VAL A 29 -16.38 18.99 0.43
CA VAL A 29 -17.12 18.74 -0.81
C VAL A 29 -18.38 17.98 -0.49
N TYR A 30 -19.51 18.42 -1.05
CA TYR A 30 -20.76 17.67 -1.01
C TYR A 30 -21.03 17.07 -2.38
N ASP A 31 -21.23 15.75 -2.43
CA ASP A 31 -21.65 15.06 -3.64
C ASP A 31 -22.60 13.91 -3.31
N ASN A 32 -23.70 13.81 -4.07
CA ASN A 32 -24.73 12.76 -3.97
C ASN A 32 -25.13 12.36 -2.53
N GLY A 33 -25.37 13.32 -1.65
CA GLY A 33 -25.81 13.04 -0.27
C GLY A 33 -24.68 12.77 0.73
N SER A 34 -23.43 12.72 0.28
CA SER A 34 -22.26 12.48 1.12
C SER A 34 -21.39 13.73 1.22
N VAL A 35 -20.74 13.88 2.38
CA VAL A 35 -19.82 15.00 2.68
C VAL A 35 -18.41 14.44 2.75
N PHE A 36 -17.54 14.89 1.85
CA PHE A 36 -16.16 14.42 1.72
C PHE A 36 -15.17 15.46 2.26
N SER A 37 -14.13 14.97 2.93
CA SER A 37 -12.95 15.78 3.24
C SER A 37 -12.10 15.99 1.97
N PRO A 38 -11.30 17.07 1.90
CA PRO A 38 -10.43 17.33 0.76
C PRO A 38 -9.44 16.20 0.49
N GLU A 39 -9.01 15.49 1.54
CA GLU A 39 -8.08 14.36 1.46
C GLU A 39 -8.57 13.23 0.55
N VAL A 40 -9.89 13.06 0.42
CA VAL A 40 -10.47 12.03 -0.46
C VAL A 40 -10.18 12.32 -1.94
N LEU A 41 -10.01 13.60 -2.30
CA LEU A 41 -9.66 14.00 -3.66
C LEU A 41 -8.19 13.79 -3.97
N ASP A 42 -7.33 13.73 -2.95
CA ASP A 42 -5.88 13.57 -3.10
C ASP A 42 -5.45 12.09 -3.18
N LEU A 43 -6.39 11.14 -3.17
CA LEU A 43 -6.12 9.70 -3.32
C LEU A 43 -5.64 9.37 -4.73
N THR A 44 -4.50 8.70 -4.82
CA THR A 44 -3.96 8.22 -6.09
C THR A 44 -4.37 6.78 -6.38
N GLU A 45 -4.28 6.36 -7.66
CA GLU A 45 -4.53 4.96 -8.04
C GLU A 45 -3.54 4.00 -7.38
N ASP A 46 -2.30 4.42 -7.18
CA ASP A 46 -1.27 3.62 -6.52
C ASP A 46 -1.64 3.31 -5.06
N ASP A 47 -2.19 4.29 -4.34
CA ASP A 47 -2.68 4.10 -2.97
C ASP A 47 -3.80 3.04 -2.93
N LEU A 48 -4.71 3.05 -3.91
CA LEU A 48 -5.80 2.10 -4.00
C LEU A 48 -5.28 0.67 -4.27
N ILE A 49 -4.31 0.53 -5.18
CA ILE A 49 -3.69 -0.75 -5.51
C ILE A 49 -2.97 -1.32 -4.28
N GLU A 50 -2.23 -0.50 -3.54
CA GLU A 50 -1.53 -0.94 -2.34
C GLU A 50 -2.52 -1.49 -1.29
N LYS A 51 -3.57 -0.73 -0.97
CA LYS A 51 -4.59 -1.19 -0.01
C LYS A 51 -5.29 -2.45 -0.47
N PHE A 52 -5.58 -2.56 -1.76
CA PHE A 52 -6.19 -3.75 -2.33
C PHE A 52 -5.26 -4.98 -2.21
N ALA A 53 -3.99 -4.83 -2.56
CA ALA A 53 -2.99 -5.89 -2.46
C ALA A 53 -2.81 -6.38 -1.01
N ILE A 54 -2.77 -5.45 -0.06
CA ILE A 54 -2.72 -5.77 1.38
C ILE A 54 -3.97 -6.56 1.79
N GLY A 55 -5.16 -6.15 1.34
CA GLY A 55 -6.42 -6.87 1.59
C GLY A 55 -6.38 -8.32 1.11
N VAL A 56 -5.97 -8.54 -0.14
CA VAL A 56 -5.84 -9.90 -0.72
C VAL A 56 -4.82 -10.74 0.04
N SER A 57 -3.68 -10.16 0.42
CA SER A 57 -2.65 -10.82 1.21
C SER A 57 -3.18 -11.29 2.58
N MET A 58 -3.93 -10.44 3.29
CA MET A 58 -4.53 -10.78 4.59
C MET A 58 -5.56 -11.91 4.49
N VAL A 59 -6.41 -11.89 3.45
CA VAL A 59 -7.39 -12.98 3.24
C VAL A 59 -6.69 -14.29 2.89
N THR A 60 -5.62 -14.22 2.09
CA THR A 60 -4.84 -15.40 1.68
C THR A 60 -4.11 -16.01 2.88
N SER A 61 -3.49 -15.20 3.75
CA SER A 61 -2.80 -15.69 4.95
C SER A 61 -3.76 -16.31 5.96
N LEU A 62 -4.95 -15.72 6.14
CA LEU A 62 -6.00 -16.29 6.98
C LEU A 62 -6.49 -17.63 6.41
N SER A 63 -6.77 -17.69 5.10
CA SER A 63 -7.22 -18.91 4.42
C SER A 63 -6.18 -20.04 4.52
N LEU A 64 -4.90 -19.69 4.41
CA LEU A 64 -3.79 -20.63 4.56
C LEU A 64 -3.68 -21.18 5.98
N SER A 65 -3.88 -20.35 7.02
CA SER A 65 -3.80 -20.80 8.42
C SER A 65 -4.94 -21.74 8.81
N ILE A 66 -6.15 -21.48 8.31
CA ILE A 66 -7.32 -22.36 8.54
C ILE A 66 -7.35 -23.58 7.60
N SER A 67 -6.35 -23.73 6.72
CA SER A 67 -6.28 -24.80 5.71
C SER A 67 -7.51 -24.88 4.81
N TYR A 68 -8.11 -23.73 4.49
CA TYR A 68 -9.28 -23.65 3.61
C TYR A 68 -8.85 -23.21 2.20
N PRO A 69 -9.12 -24.03 1.16
CA PRO A 69 -8.61 -23.79 -0.19
C PRO A 69 -9.44 -22.73 -0.92
N THR A 70 -9.16 -21.45 -0.65
CA THR A 70 -9.63 -20.35 -1.50
C THR A 70 -8.79 -20.26 -2.78
N LEU A 71 -9.31 -19.62 -3.84
CA LEU A 71 -8.61 -19.49 -5.12
C LEU A 71 -7.20 -18.89 -4.96
N ALA A 72 -7.06 -17.91 -4.07
CA ALA A 72 -5.78 -17.26 -3.78
C ALA A 72 -4.85 -18.14 -2.92
N ALA A 73 -5.38 -18.92 -1.97
CA ALA A 73 -4.57 -19.71 -1.05
C ALA A 73 -4.18 -21.10 -1.57
N ALA A 74 -4.99 -21.70 -2.45
CA ALA A 74 -4.78 -23.03 -3.00
C ALA A 74 -3.35 -23.27 -3.53
N PRO A 75 -2.76 -22.41 -4.41
CA PRO A 75 -1.40 -22.64 -4.89
C PRO A 75 -0.36 -22.58 -3.76
N HIS A 76 -0.54 -21.68 -2.80
CA HIS A 76 0.38 -21.54 -1.66
C HIS A 76 0.34 -22.76 -0.73
N MET A 77 -0.84 -23.38 -0.55
CA MET A 77 -0.99 -24.61 0.25
C MET A 77 -0.18 -25.76 -0.33
N PHE A 78 -0.28 -26.01 -1.64
CA PHE A 78 0.45 -27.10 -2.30
C PHE A 78 1.97 -26.87 -2.27
N VAL A 79 2.40 -25.63 -2.53
CA VAL A 79 3.84 -25.28 -2.50
C VAL A 79 4.42 -25.45 -1.11
N ASN A 80 3.70 -25.07 -0.05
CA ASN A 80 4.18 -25.25 1.32
C ASN A 80 4.24 -26.73 1.72
N ALA A 81 3.24 -27.53 1.35
CA ALA A 81 3.27 -28.97 1.59
C ALA A 81 4.48 -29.62 0.91
N TYR A 82 4.75 -29.25 -0.35
CA TYR A 82 5.92 -29.72 -1.07
C TYR A 82 7.24 -29.28 -0.42
N LYS A 83 7.37 -27.99 -0.04
CA LYS A 83 8.56 -27.48 0.67
C LYS A 83 8.84 -28.22 1.97
N ASN A 84 7.81 -28.58 2.73
CA ASN A 84 7.98 -29.32 3.99
C ASN A 84 8.55 -30.72 3.76
N VAL A 85 8.07 -31.44 2.74
CA VAL A 85 8.60 -32.77 2.39
C VAL A 85 10.01 -32.67 1.82
N LEU A 86 10.25 -31.70 0.95
CA LEU A 86 11.56 -31.44 0.37
C LEU A 86 12.61 -31.12 1.45
N ALA A 87 12.27 -30.28 2.43
CA ALA A 87 13.18 -29.93 3.52
C ALA A 87 13.62 -31.17 4.32
N ILE A 88 12.71 -32.12 4.56
CA ILE A 88 13.05 -33.38 5.25
C ILE A 88 13.99 -34.23 4.40
N ALA A 89 13.72 -34.35 3.10
CA ALA A 89 14.55 -35.16 2.22
C ALA A 89 15.96 -34.61 2.04
N VAL A 90 16.09 -33.28 1.94
CA VAL A 90 17.40 -32.60 1.87
C VAL A 90 18.20 -32.81 3.16
N GLU A 91 17.57 -32.72 4.33
CA GLU A 91 18.27 -32.93 5.61
C GLU A 91 18.66 -34.40 5.84
N THR A 92 17.92 -35.35 5.25
CA THR A 92 18.16 -36.79 5.42
C THR A 92 18.98 -37.41 4.30
N ASP A 93 19.50 -36.61 3.36
CA ASP A 93 20.20 -37.03 2.14
C ASP A 93 19.42 -38.11 1.34
N TYR A 94 18.09 -38.05 1.41
CA TYR A 94 17.21 -39.02 0.77
C TYR A 94 16.84 -38.55 -0.64
N SER A 95 17.30 -39.29 -1.66
CA SER A 95 17.03 -38.97 -3.07
C SER A 95 15.67 -39.51 -3.52
N PHE A 96 14.89 -38.65 -4.18
CA PHE A 96 13.68 -39.03 -4.91
C PHE A 96 13.49 -38.10 -6.12
N PRO A 97 12.73 -38.49 -7.16
CA PRO A 97 12.68 -37.78 -8.44
C PRO A 97 12.20 -36.32 -8.38
N GLN A 98 11.59 -35.89 -7.29
CA GLN A 98 11.14 -34.51 -7.08
C GLN A 98 11.94 -33.80 -5.96
N ALA A 99 13.01 -34.40 -5.43
CA ALA A 99 14.01 -33.72 -4.61
C ALA A 99 15.38 -33.57 -5.30
N ASP A 100 15.62 -34.33 -6.37
CA ASP A 100 16.78 -34.16 -7.24
C ASP A 100 16.65 -32.95 -8.18
#